data_AF-A0A830I2U0-F1
#
_entry.id   AF-A0A830I2U0-F1
#
_cell.length_a   1.000
_cell.length_b   1.000
_cell.length_c   1.000
_cell.angle_alpha   90.00
_cell.angle_beta   90.00
_cell.angle_gamma   90.00
#
_symmetry.space_group_name_H-M   'P 1'
#
loop_
_entity.id
_entity.type
_entity.pdbx_description
1 polymer ?
#
loop_
_entity_poly.entity_id
_entity_poly.type
_entity_poly.pdbx_seq_one_letter_code
_entity_poly.pdbx_strand_id
1 'polypeptide(L)'
;MAPLALPSLKTNAAKVVRASVVRASSRAVSRSAAIRSPVAVRQTASTSRPVVAVHAKSSGVSEKAEEIIDKASKAWDEVEEKPAAIALGTAAIIALWATSSVVDAIEKLPLFSGLFELVGIGYTGYFVYRYLLFKPDREELKEIVDDFVKKIFE
;
A
#
# COMPACT_ATOMS: atom_id res chain seq x y z
N MET A 1 -49.89 33.51 -36.70
CA MET A 1 -49.85 33.68 -35.23
C MET A 1 -50.19 32.35 -34.60
N ALA A 2 -49.19 31.63 -34.08
CA ALA A 2 -49.41 30.40 -33.33
C ALA A 2 -49.82 30.75 -31.89
N PRO A 3 -50.63 29.90 -31.26
CA PRO A 3 -50.10 29.23 -30.08
C PRO A 3 -50.31 27.72 -30.13
N LEU A 4 -49.18 27.02 -30.09
CA LEU A 4 -49.04 25.57 -29.92
C LEU A 4 -49.46 25.19 -28.49
N ALA A 5 -50.64 24.61 -28.34
CA ALA A 5 -51.06 23.91 -27.13
C ALA A 5 -50.82 22.41 -27.34
N LEU A 6 -49.85 21.83 -26.63
CA LEU A 6 -49.56 20.40 -26.64
C LEU A 6 -50.59 19.65 -25.76
N PRO A 7 -51.15 18.52 -26.23
CA PRO A 7 -51.97 17.67 -25.38
C PRO A 7 -51.10 16.86 -24.40
N SER A 8 -51.51 16.90 -23.13
CA SER A 8 -51.03 16.06 -22.03
C SER A 8 -51.37 14.59 -22.30
N LEU A 9 -50.33 13.76 -22.54
CA LEU A 9 -50.46 12.31 -22.60
C LEU A 9 -50.16 11.71 -21.22
N LYS A 10 -51.21 11.26 -20.54
CA LYS A 10 -51.10 10.32 -19.42
C LYS A 10 -50.95 8.92 -19.99
N THR A 11 -49.75 8.37 -19.91
CA THR A 11 -49.50 6.95 -20.21
C THR A 11 -48.92 6.27 -18.97
N ASN A 12 -49.77 5.51 -18.30
CA ASN A 12 -49.38 4.46 -17.37
C ASN A 12 -49.06 3.18 -18.17
N ALA A 13 -48.28 2.28 -17.55
CA ALA A 13 -47.77 0.98 -18.05
C ALA A 13 -46.39 1.09 -18.75
N ALA A 14 -45.40 0.23 -18.50
CA ALA A 14 -45.42 -1.07 -17.86
C ALA A 14 -44.09 -1.32 -17.10
N LYS A 15 -44.21 -1.97 -15.95
CA LYS A 15 -43.12 -2.46 -15.12
C LYS A 15 -42.44 -3.62 -15.84
N VAL A 16 -41.23 -3.39 -16.37
CA VAL A 16 -40.42 -4.40 -17.05
C VAL A 16 -39.89 -5.39 -16.00
N VAL A 17 -40.54 -6.54 -15.89
CA VAL A 17 -40.08 -7.69 -15.11
C VAL A 17 -39.10 -8.48 -15.99
N ARG A 18 -37.81 -8.41 -15.66
CA ARG A 18 -36.77 -9.25 -16.27
C ARG A 18 -36.93 -10.68 -15.78
N ALA A 19 -37.22 -11.58 -16.71
CA ALA A 19 -37.16 -13.02 -16.52
C ALA A 19 -35.69 -13.46 -16.47
N SER A 20 -35.27 -14.09 -15.37
CA SER A 20 -34.04 -14.88 -15.31
C SER A 20 -34.40 -16.35 -15.17
N VAL A 21 -33.83 -17.12 -16.10
CA VAL A 21 -34.10 -18.52 -16.39
C VAL A 21 -33.66 -19.42 -15.24
N VAL A 22 -34.58 -20.29 -14.81
CA VAL A 22 -34.32 -21.47 -13.97
C VAL A 22 -33.53 -22.49 -14.81
N ARG A 23 -32.33 -22.88 -14.38
CA ARG A 23 -31.62 -24.03 -14.94
C ARG A 23 -31.26 -25.06 -13.87
N ALA A 24 -31.94 -26.19 -14.02
CA ALA A 24 -31.87 -27.51 -13.41
C ALA A 24 -30.62 -27.92 -12.60
N SER A 25 -30.94 -28.53 -11.46
CA SER A 25 -30.10 -29.44 -10.67
C SER A 25 -29.68 -30.69 -11.45
N SER A 26 -28.43 -31.13 -11.23
CA SER A 26 -28.00 -32.50 -11.50
C SER A 26 -27.48 -33.14 -10.21
N ARG A 27 -28.36 -33.91 -9.56
CA ARG A 27 -28.02 -35.14 -8.79
C ARG A 27 -27.60 -36.21 -9.82
N ALA A 28 -26.76 -37.22 -9.60
CA ALA A 28 -25.93 -37.70 -8.49
C ALA A 28 -25.13 -38.94 -9.03
N VAL A 29 -24.38 -39.59 -8.14
CA VAL A 29 -24.00 -41.02 -8.11
C VAL A 29 -22.53 -41.38 -8.43
N SER A 30 -21.80 -41.54 -7.32
CA SER A 30 -21.01 -42.70 -6.89
C SER A 30 -20.20 -43.54 -7.88
N ARG A 31 -18.89 -43.61 -7.60
CA ARG A 31 -18.17 -44.89 -7.60
C ARG A 31 -17.33 -45.02 -6.32
N SER A 32 -17.55 -46.14 -5.64
CA SER A 32 -16.95 -46.57 -4.39
C SER A 32 -15.64 -47.30 -4.66
N ALA A 33 -14.60 -47.06 -3.86
CA ALA A 33 -13.51 -48.01 -3.67
C ALA A 33 -12.93 -47.82 -2.25
N ALA A 34 -13.01 -48.89 -1.48
CA ALA A 34 -12.73 -48.97 -0.06
C ALA A 34 -11.22 -48.96 0.25
N ILE A 35 -10.84 -48.28 1.33
CA ILE A 35 -9.74 -48.70 2.21
C ILE A 35 -10.21 -48.53 3.65
N ARG A 36 -10.30 -49.66 4.35
CA ARG A 36 -10.63 -49.78 5.77
C ARG A 36 -9.45 -49.28 6.61
N SER A 37 -9.70 -48.40 7.58
CA SER A 37 -8.88 -48.30 8.80
C SER A 37 -9.81 -47.95 9.98
N PRO A 38 -9.71 -48.66 11.12
CA PRO A 38 -10.48 -48.33 12.31
C PRO A 38 -9.71 -47.27 13.11
N VAL A 39 -10.09 -46.00 12.99
CA VAL A 39 -9.61 -44.96 13.90
C VAL A 39 -10.71 -44.70 14.94
N ALA A 40 -10.35 -44.98 16.19
CA ALA A 40 -11.19 -44.91 17.37
C ALA A 40 -11.98 -43.59 17.46
N VAL A 41 -13.27 -43.70 17.75
CA VAL A 41 -14.12 -42.59 18.18
C VAL A 41 -13.54 -42.07 19.51
N ARG A 42 -12.75 -41.01 19.43
CA ARG A 42 -12.27 -40.28 20.59
C ARG A 42 -13.43 -39.48 21.16
N GLN A 43 -13.94 -39.97 22.29
CA GLN A 43 -14.85 -39.27 23.21
C GLN A 43 -14.51 -37.78 23.24
N THR A 44 -15.47 -36.93 22.91
CA THR A 44 -15.38 -35.48 23.08
C THR A 44 -15.34 -35.18 24.57
N ALA A 45 -14.14 -35.27 25.15
CA ALA A 45 -13.87 -34.69 26.44
C ALA A 45 -14.17 -33.19 26.32
N SER A 46 -15.15 -32.73 27.08
CA SER A 46 -15.47 -31.32 27.28
C SER A 46 -14.24 -30.64 27.89
N THR A 47 -13.32 -30.18 27.05
CA THR A 47 -12.28 -29.26 27.46
C THR A 47 -12.97 -27.93 27.75
N SER A 48 -13.33 -27.75 29.02
CA SER A 48 -13.61 -26.44 29.60
C SER A 48 -12.44 -25.53 29.26
N ARG A 49 -12.63 -24.64 28.28
CA ARG A 49 -11.66 -23.60 27.95
C ARG A 49 -11.81 -22.53 29.04
N PRO A 50 -10.78 -22.22 29.84
CA PRO A 50 -10.84 -21.00 30.63
C PRO A 50 -10.88 -19.85 29.65
N VAL A 51 -12.01 -19.14 29.59
CA VAL A 51 -12.07 -17.83 28.98
C VAL A 51 -11.23 -16.94 29.87
N VAL A 52 -9.97 -16.75 29.50
CA VAL A 52 -9.13 -15.71 30.09
C VAL A 52 -9.77 -14.40 29.63
N ALA A 53 -10.56 -13.80 30.51
CA ALA A 53 -10.94 -12.42 30.38
C ALA A 53 -9.64 -11.60 30.46
N VAL A 54 -9.11 -11.26 29.29
CA VAL A 54 -8.03 -10.28 29.16
C VAL A 54 -8.65 -8.96 29.62
N HIS A 55 -8.43 -8.62 30.88
CA HIS A 55 -8.69 -7.30 31.38
C HIS A 55 -7.65 -6.40 30.70
N ALA A 56 -8.00 -5.89 29.51
CA ALA A 56 -7.26 -4.81 28.90
C ALA A 56 -7.35 -3.64 29.89
N LYS A 57 -6.26 -3.41 30.62
CA LYS A 57 -6.06 -2.21 31.44
C LYS A 57 -6.00 -1.03 30.47
N SER A 58 -7.16 -0.58 30.02
CA SER A 58 -7.37 0.60 29.17
C SER A 58 -6.99 1.90 29.89
N SER A 59 -6.85 1.86 31.22
CA SER A 59 -6.54 3.04 32.03
C SER A 59 -5.14 3.61 31.75
N GLY A 60 -4.12 2.78 31.47
CA GLY A 60 -2.75 3.28 31.26
C GLY A 60 -2.50 3.93 29.89
N VAL A 61 -3.34 3.65 28.90
CA VAL A 61 -3.30 4.29 27.57
C VAL A 61 -4.14 5.56 27.58
N SER A 62 -5.29 5.57 28.28
CA SER A 62 -6.11 6.77 28.47
C SER A 62 -5.35 7.84 29.25
N GLU A 63 -4.71 7.48 30.36
CA GLU A 63 -3.96 8.44 31.19
C GLU A 63 -2.78 9.08 30.43
N LYS A 64 -2.04 8.30 29.63
CA LYS A 64 -0.95 8.84 28.80
C LYS A 64 -1.45 9.64 27.61
N ALA A 65 -2.55 9.23 26.99
CA ALA A 65 -3.16 9.98 25.90
C ALA A 65 -3.72 11.31 26.41
N GLU A 66 -4.36 11.33 27.57
CA GLU A 66 -4.84 12.53 28.25
C GLU A 66 -3.68 13.46 28.60
N GLU A 67 -2.56 12.96 29.13
CA GLU A 67 -1.38 13.78 29.42
C GLU A 67 -0.74 14.38 28.14
N ILE A 68 -0.74 13.65 27.02
CA ILE A 68 -0.24 14.14 25.73
C ILE A 68 -1.18 15.21 25.15
N ILE A 69 -2.50 15.00 25.27
CA ILE A 69 -3.51 15.97 24.83
C ILE A 69 -3.41 17.24 25.68
N ASP A 70 -3.28 17.13 27.00
CA ASP A 70 -3.13 18.27 27.90
C ASP A 70 -1.86 19.08 27.61
N LYS A 71 -0.74 18.39 27.31
CA LYS A 71 0.50 19.06 26.89
C LYS A 71 0.36 19.74 25.53
N ALA A 72 -0.32 19.09 24.58
CA ALA A 72 -0.58 19.68 23.27
C ALA A 72 -1.51 20.89 23.35
N SER A 73 -2.54 20.84 24.20
CA SER A 73 -3.45 21.97 24.46
C SER A 73 -2.72 23.14 25.12
N LYS A 74 -1.89 22.88 26.15
CA LYS A 74 -1.06 23.93 26.76
C LYS A 74 -0.11 24.56 25.76
N ALA A 75 0.56 23.75 24.94
CA ALA A 75 1.44 24.26 23.89
C ALA A 75 0.69 25.05 22.81
N TRP A 76 -0.56 24.71 22.51
CA TRP A 76 -1.41 25.44 21.57
C TRP A 76 -1.92 26.79 22.11
N ASP A 77 -2.09 26.88 23.42
CA ASP A 77 -2.47 28.13 24.10
C ASP A 77 -1.29 29.06 24.36
N GLU A 78 -0.08 28.52 24.49
CA GLU A 78 1.16 29.30 24.60
C GLU A 78 1.59 29.95 23.26
N VAL A 79 1.12 29.43 22.12
CA VAL A 79 1.36 30.07 20.82
C VAL A 79 0.57 31.38 20.74
N GLU A 80 1.29 32.49 20.89
CA GLU A 80 0.75 33.85 20.79
C GLU A 80 0.15 34.13 19.40
N GLU A 81 0.79 33.61 18.34
CA GLU A 81 0.38 33.82 16.94
C GLU A 81 -0.27 32.57 16.33
N LYS A 82 -1.46 32.22 16.83
CA LYS A 82 -2.29 31.10 16.33
C LYS A 82 -2.48 31.08 14.79
N PRO A 83 -2.71 32.20 14.08
CA PRO A 83 -2.81 32.16 12.61
C PRO A 83 -1.51 31.74 11.92
N ALA A 84 -0.34 32.13 12.46
CA ALA A 84 0.95 31.71 11.92
C ALA A 84 1.19 30.21 12.12
N ALA A 85 0.84 29.67 13.28
CA ALA A 85 0.92 28.23 13.53
C ALA A 85 -0.02 27.41 12.64
N ILE A 86 -1.24 27.90 12.39
CA ILE A 86 -2.18 27.26 11.45
C ILE A 86 -1.62 27.31 10.02
N ALA A 87 -1.05 28.45 9.59
CA ALA A 87 -0.45 28.58 8.27
C ALA A 87 0.75 27.63 8.10
N LEU A 88 1.64 27.55 9.09
CA LEU A 88 2.78 26.63 9.08
C LEU A 88 2.33 25.16 9.13
N GLY A 89 1.32 24.82 9.93
CA GLY A 89 0.75 23.48 9.97
C GLY A 89 0.14 23.08 8.63
N THR A 90 -0.60 23.98 8.00
CA THR A 90 -1.20 23.74 6.67
C THR A 90 -0.11 23.59 5.60
N ALA A 91 0.93 24.44 5.64
CA ALA A 91 2.08 24.33 4.75
C ALA A 91 2.80 22.99 4.93
N ALA A 92 2.96 22.50 6.17
CA ALA A 92 3.56 21.19 6.44
C ALA A 92 2.70 20.05 5.88
N ILE A 93 1.37 20.12 6.00
CA ILE A 93 0.47 19.11 5.42
C ILE A 93 0.54 19.13 3.88
N ILE A 94 0.53 20.33 3.27
CA ILE A 94 0.65 20.47 1.81
C ILE A 94 2.01 19.96 1.34
N ALA A 95 3.09 20.26 2.06
CA ALA A 95 4.42 19.75 1.74
C ALA A 95 4.45 18.22 1.80
N LEU A 96 3.90 17.62 2.86
CA LEU A 96 3.81 16.17 2.99
C LEU A 96 2.97 15.54 1.87
N TRP A 97 1.83 16.15 1.53
CA TRP A 97 0.98 15.71 0.43
C TRP A 97 1.67 15.83 -0.93
N ALA A 98 2.36 16.95 -1.18
CA ALA A 98 3.11 17.19 -2.40
C ALA A 98 4.27 16.19 -2.54
N THR A 99 5.04 15.98 -1.48
CA THR A 99 6.10 14.96 -1.47
C THR A 99 5.53 13.56 -1.71
N SER A 100 4.43 13.20 -1.05
CA SER A 100 3.74 11.93 -1.29
C SER A 100 3.29 11.80 -2.75
N SER A 101 2.74 12.86 -3.34
CA SER A 101 2.32 12.87 -4.75
C SER A 101 3.49 12.72 -5.72
N VAL A 102 4.65 13.28 -5.40
CA VAL A 102 5.86 13.11 -6.22
C VAL A 102 6.37 11.67 -6.13
N VAL A 103 6.39 11.10 -4.92
CA VAL A 103 6.76 9.69 -4.72
C VAL A 103 5.80 8.76 -5.47
N ASP A 104 4.49 9.00 -5.38
CA ASP A 104 3.48 8.24 -6.12
C ASP A 104 3.66 8.37 -7.64
N ALA A 105 4.02 9.56 -8.14
CA ALA A 105 4.28 9.77 -9.56
C ALA A 105 5.53 9.03 -10.03
N ILE A 106 6.56 8.97 -9.18
CA ILE A 106 7.78 8.19 -9.40
C ILE A 106 7.46 6.69 -9.42
N GLU A 107 6.71 6.18 -8.44
CA GLU A 107 6.33 4.77 -8.37
C GLU A 107 5.43 4.33 -9.54
N LYS A 108 4.55 5.22 -10.01
CA LYS A 108 3.66 4.97 -11.15
C LYS A 108 4.35 5.07 -12.51
N LEU A 109 5.61 5.49 -12.58
CA LEU A 109 6.37 5.39 -13.81
C LEU A 109 6.85 3.94 -13.96
N PRO A 110 6.28 3.14 -14.89
CA PRO A 110 6.66 1.74 -15.12
C PRO A 110 8.10 1.59 -15.64
N LEU A 111 8.81 2.71 -15.77
CA LEU A 111 10.13 2.81 -16.35
C LEU A 111 11.23 2.85 -15.30
N PHE A 112 11.01 3.13 -14.01
CA PHE A 112 12.14 3.20 -13.06
C PHE A 112 12.92 1.89 -12.96
N SER A 113 12.22 0.75 -12.89
CA SER A 113 12.87 -0.56 -12.90
C SER A 113 13.66 -0.79 -14.19
N GLY A 114 13.03 -0.57 -15.35
CA GLY A 114 13.68 -0.78 -16.65
C GLY A 114 14.77 0.25 -16.97
N LEU A 115 14.65 1.47 -16.47
CA LEU A 115 15.65 2.54 -16.63
C LEU A 115 16.85 2.29 -15.73
N PHE A 116 16.66 1.89 -14.47
CA PHE A 116 17.80 1.51 -13.63
C PHE A 116 18.49 0.25 -14.12
N GLU A 117 17.73 -0.71 -14.68
CA GLU A 117 18.31 -1.88 -15.35
C GLU A 117 19.10 -1.48 -16.61
N LEU A 118 18.54 -0.61 -17.45
CA LEU A 118 19.21 -0.10 -18.65
C LEU A 118 20.45 0.74 -18.30
N VAL A 119 20.37 1.57 -17.26
CA VAL A 119 21.50 2.36 -16.75
C VAL A 119 22.56 1.43 -16.17
N GLY A 120 22.17 0.40 -15.41
CA GLY A 120 23.10 -0.58 -14.85
C GLY A 120 23.82 -1.38 -15.92
N ILE A 121 23.08 -1.91 -16.91
CA ILE A 121 23.66 -2.64 -18.04
C ILE A 121 24.48 -1.69 -18.94
N GLY A 122 23.96 -0.50 -19.22
CA GLY A 122 24.63 0.50 -20.05
C GLY A 122 25.95 0.97 -19.43
N TYR A 123 25.95 1.28 -18.14
CA TYR A 123 27.16 1.67 -17.42
C TYR A 123 28.13 0.51 -17.27
N THR A 124 27.64 -0.70 -16.99
CA THR A 124 28.49 -1.90 -16.92
C THR A 124 29.15 -2.19 -18.27
N GLY A 125 28.38 -2.15 -19.37
CA GLY A 125 28.90 -2.32 -20.73
C GLY A 125 29.91 -1.24 -21.11
N TYR A 126 29.61 0.03 -20.81
CA TYR A 126 30.53 1.15 -21.01
C TYR A 126 31.82 0.99 -20.20
N PHE A 127 31.72 0.64 -18.92
CA PHE A 127 32.88 0.46 -18.04
C PHE A 127 33.78 -0.68 -18.52
N VAL A 128 33.19 -1.81 -18.91
CA VAL A 128 33.94 -2.95 -19.47
C VAL A 128 34.65 -2.53 -20.75
N TYR A 129 33.96 -1.83 -21.66
CA TYR A 129 34.54 -1.32 -22.89
C TYR A 129 35.66 -0.30 -22.67
N ARG A 130 35.45 0.66 -21.76
CA ARG A 130 36.34 1.80 -21.52
C ARG A 130 37.54 1.47 -20.63
N TYR A 131 37.44 0.51 -19.72
CA TYR A 131 38.51 0.25 -18.73
C TYR A 131 39.04 -1.18 -18.74
N LEU A 132 38.28 -2.16 -19.24
CA LEU A 132 38.68 -3.58 -19.18
C LEU A 132 39.06 -4.17 -20.54
N LEU A 133 38.71 -3.56 -21.68
CA LEU A 133 39.06 -4.14 -22.98
C LEU A 133 40.49 -3.82 -23.40
N PHE A 134 40.97 -2.61 -23.16
CA PHE A 134 42.28 -2.16 -23.60
C PHE A 134 43.31 -2.20 -22.47
N LYS A 135 44.59 -2.33 -22.83
CA LYS A 135 45.70 -2.31 -21.86
C LYS A 135 45.95 -0.94 -21.22
N PRO A 136 46.04 0.18 -21.98
CA PRO A 136 46.25 1.49 -21.37
C PRO A 136 45.15 1.83 -20.36
N ASP A 137 43.90 1.52 -20.69
CA ASP A 137 42.78 1.85 -19.81
C ASP A 137 42.74 1.03 -18.51
N ARG A 138 43.36 -0.15 -18.49
CA ARG A 138 43.53 -0.96 -17.27
C ARG A 138 44.59 -0.39 -16.33
N GLU A 139 45.60 0.28 -16.89
CA GLU A 139 46.62 0.97 -16.11
C GLU A 139 46.04 2.24 -15.50
N GLU A 140 45.28 3.01 -16.30
CA GLU A 140 44.49 4.16 -15.82
C GLU A 140 43.54 3.77 -14.67
N LEU A 141 42.82 2.65 -14.79
CA LEU A 141 41.93 2.18 -13.72
C LEU A 141 42.70 1.85 -12.42
N LYS A 142 43.89 1.27 -12.52
CA LYS A 142 44.73 0.96 -11.35
C LYS A 142 45.23 2.24 -10.68
N GLU A 143 45.69 3.21 -11.46
CA GLU A 143 46.10 4.51 -10.94
C GLU A 143 44.95 5.20 -10.20
N ILE A 144 43.74 5.22 -10.79
CA ILE A 144 42.55 5.78 -10.15
C ILE A 144 42.25 5.09 -8.81
N VAL A 145 42.35 3.76 -8.75
CA VAL A 145 42.11 3.00 -7.51
C VAL A 145 43.18 3.28 -6.46
N ASP A 146 44.46 3.29 -6.85
CA ASP A 146 45.57 3.56 -5.94
C ASP A 146 45.49 4.98 -5.37
N ASP A 147 45.17 5.98 -6.19
CA ASP A 147 44.98 7.36 -5.75
C ASP A 147 43.77 7.52 -4.82
N PHE A 148 42.69 6.78 -5.09
CA PHE A 148 41.52 6.76 -4.21
C PHE A 148 41.84 6.14 -2.84
N VAL A 149 42.59 5.03 -2.82
CA VAL A 149 43.04 4.38 -1.58
C VAL A 149 43.95 5.30 -0.78
N LYS A 150 44.96 5.92 -1.42
CA LYS A 150 45.81 6.91 -0.74
C LYS A 150 44.97 8.00 -0.11
N LYS A 151 44.04 8.60 -0.86
CA LYS A 151 43.17 9.68 -0.36
C LYS A 151 42.29 9.31 0.85
N ILE A 152 41.92 8.04 1.03
CA ILE A 152 41.10 7.61 2.17
C ILE A 152 41.96 7.32 3.42
N PHE A 153 43.17 6.81 3.22
CA PHE A 153 44.01 6.30 4.30
C PHE A 153 45.21 7.19 4.66
N GLU A 154 45.46 8.23 3.86
CA GLU A 154 46.38 9.35 4.13
C GLU A 154 45.63 10.48 4.85
#